data_AF-A0A1G1N9I9-F1
#
_entry.id   AF-A0A1G1N9I9-F1
#
_cell.length_a   1.000
_cell.length_b   1.000
_cell.length_c   1.000
_cell.angle_alpha   90.00
_cell.angle_beta   90.00
_cell.angle_gamma   90.00
#
_symmetry.space_group_name_H-M   'P 1'
#
loop_
_entity.id
_entity.type
_entity.pdbx_description
1 polymer ?
#
loop_
_entity_poly.entity_id
_entity_poly.type
_entity_poly.pdbx_seq_one_letter_code
_entity_poly.pdbx_strand_id
1 'polypeptide(L)'
;MLLSLDERKRIPLGKILRAAKSNATLYNAEMVDGKIVLEPMMAVPEDEAWLYKNPAALSSVRRGLNEKPKHKLPDMSEYLKDNE
;
A
#
# COMPACT_ATOMS: atom_id res chain seq x y z
N MET A 1 -11.78 -20.85 -13.22
CA MET A 1 -10.65 -21.66 -12.73
C MET A 1 -11.02 -22.16 -11.34
N LEU A 2 -10.90 -23.47 -11.09
CA LEU A 2 -11.14 -24.05 -9.78
C LEU A 2 -9.82 -24.15 -9.02
N LEU A 3 -9.84 -23.83 -7.73
CA LEU A 3 -8.70 -23.94 -6.82
C LEU A 3 -9.08 -24.87 -5.67
N SER A 4 -8.15 -25.73 -5.25
CA SER A 4 -8.29 -26.58 -4.09
C SER A 4 -7.46 -26.05 -2.93
N LEU A 5 -7.85 -26.41 -1.71
CA LEU A 5 -7.04 -26.19 -0.53
C LEU A 5 -5.80 -27.07 -0.58
N ASP A 6 -4.68 -26.54 -0.08
CA ASP A 6 -3.52 -27.36 0.23
C ASP A 6 -3.64 -28.06 1.59
N GLU A 7 -2.63 -28.85 1.96
CA GLU A 7 -2.58 -29.58 3.24
C GLU A 7 -2.68 -28.67 4.48
N ARG A 8 -2.32 -27.39 4.34
CA ARG A 8 -2.36 -26.37 5.39
C ARG A 8 -3.62 -25.50 5.29
N LYS A 9 -4.61 -25.91 4.50
CA LYS A 9 -5.87 -25.20 4.26
C LYS A 9 -5.68 -23.79 3.65
N ARG A 10 -4.65 -23.60 2.83
CA ARG A 10 -4.41 -22.36 2.07
C ARG A 10 -4.98 -22.49 0.66
N ILE A 11 -5.46 -21.38 0.09
CA ILE A 11 -5.88 -21.31 -1.31
C ILE A 11 -4.75 -20.63 -2.12
N PRO A 12 -4.11 -21.32 -3.07
CA PRO A 12 -3.04 -20.73 -3.86
C PRO A 12 -3.59 -19.78 -4.92
N LEU A 13 -3.45 -18.47 -4.68
CA LEU A 13 -3.97 -17.42 -5.57
C LEU A 13 -3.03 -17.02 -6.72
N GLY A 14 -1.83 -17.60 -6.80
CA GLY A 14 -0.78 -17.16 -7.74
C GLY A 14 -1.22 -17.09 -9.20
N LYS A 15 -2.07 -18.01 -9.66
CA LYS A 15 -2.62 -17.97 -11.03
C LYS A 15 -3.60 -16.81 -11.23
N ILE A 16 -4.44 -16.51 -10.23
CA ILE A 16 -5.40 -15.41 -10.26
C ILE A 16 -4.66 -14.06 -10.25
N LEU A 17 -3.68 -13.91 -9.35
CA LEU A 17 -2.92 -12.66 -9.21
C LEU A 17 -2.12 -12.33 -10.47
N ARG A 18 -1.52 -13.33 -11.12
CA ARG A 18 -0.85 -13.16 -12.42
C ARG A 18 -1.81 -12.69 -13.51
N ALA A 19 -3.01 -13.28 -13.59
CA ALA A 19 -4.01 -12.87 -14.56
C ALA A 19 -4.53 -11.44 -14.29
N ALA A 20 -4.67 -11.07 -13.01
CA ALA A 20 -5.08 -9.73 -12.58
C ALA A 20 -3.96 -8.67 -12.65
N LYS A 21 -2.72 -9.06 -12.98
CA LYS A 21 -1.52 -8.19 -12.94
C LYS A 21 -1.35 -7.47 -11.58
N SER A 22 -1.74 -8.13 -10.50
CA SER A 22 -1.60 -7.58 -9.14
C SER A 22 -0.23 -7.94 -8.57
N ASN A 23 0.46 -6.94 -8.03
CA ASN A 23 1.70 -7.11 -7.27
C ASN A 23 1.47 -7.06 -5.75
N ALA A 24 0.22 -6.99 -5.30
CA ALA A 24 -0.07 -6.91 -3.87
C ALA A 24 0.26 -8.22 -3.17
N THR A 25 0.96 -8.10 -2.04
CA THR A 25 1.41 -9.20 -1.18
C THR A 25 0.56 -9.33 0.09
N LEU A 26 -0.17 -8.28 0.45
CA LEU A 26 -1.06 -8.22 1.60
C LEU A 26 -2.49 -8.00 1.14
N TYR A 27 -3.43 -8.62 1.84
CA TYR A 27 -4.85 -8.50 1.56
C TYR A 27 -5.62 -8.41 2.87
N ASN A 28 -6.59 -7.52 2.93
CA ASN A 28 -7.66 -7.62 3.91
C ASN A 28 -8.64 -8.68 3.42
N ALA A 29 -9.11 -9.56 4.32
CA ALA A 29 -9.96 -10.68 3.97
C ALA A 29 -11.24 -10.64 4.81
N GLU A 30 -12.39 -10.63 4.13
CA GLU A 30 -13.70 -10.59 4.77
C GLU A 30 -14.71 -11.50 4.09
N MET A 31 -15.77 -11.85 4.82
CA MET A 31 -16.90 -12.61 4.30
C MET A 31 -18.04 -11.65 3.98
N VAL A 32 -18.40 -11.55 2.71
CA VAL A 32 -19.52 -10.72 2.23
C VAL A 32 -20.44 -11.60 1.40
N ASP A 33 -21.70 -11.72 1.82
CA ASP A 33 -22.73 -12.53 1.15
C ASP A 33 -22.29 -13.97 0.82
N GLY A 34 -21.60 -14.62 1.78
CA GLY A 34 -21.10 -15.98 1.63
C GLY A 34 -19.87 -16.12 0.71
N LYS A 35 -19.31 -15.00 0.25
CA LYS A 35 -18.08 -14.96 -0.56
C LYS A 35 -16.92 -14.45 0.27
N ILE A 36 -15.73 -14.99 0.02
CA ILE A 36 -14.48 -14.41 0.53
C ILE A 36 -14.10 -13.27 -0.40
N VAL A 37 -14.07 -12.05 0.12
CA VAL A 37 -13.58 -10.85 -0.58
C VAL A 37 -12.18 -10.56 -0.08
N LEU A 38 -11.26 -10.34 -1.03
CA LEU A 38 -9.87 -10.01 -0.76
C LEU A 38 -9.57 -8.63 -1.33
N GLU A 39 -9.28 -7.68 -0.45
CA GLU A 39 -8.93 -6.32 -0.83
C GLU A 39 -7.41 -6.14 -0.74
N PRO A 40 -6.71 -5.75 -1.83
CA PRO A 40 -5.28 -5.51 -1.80
C PRO A 40 -4.89 -4.42 -0.80
N MET A 41 -3.86 -4.69 0.00
CA MET A 41 -3.34 -3.78 1.01
C MET A 41 -1.83 -3.53 0.81
N MET A 42 -1.34 -2.44 1.39
CA MET A 42 0.07 -2.10 1.45
C MET A 42 0.47 -1.82 2.90
N ALA A 43 1.63 -2.33 3.31
CA ALA A 43 2.16 -2.07 4.63
C ALA A 43 2.66 -0.63 4.73
N VAL A 44 2.39 0.01 5.86
CA VAL A 44 2.96 1.30 6.23
C VAL A 44 3.89 1.05 7.42
N PRO A 45 5.16 1.50 7.39
CA PRO A 45 6.06 1.41 8.54
C PRO A 45 5.45 2.05 9.79
N GLU A 46 5.79 1.55 10.97
CA GLU A 46 5.23 2.05 12.23
C GLU A 46 5.49 3.55 12.42
N ASP A 47 6.72 3.99 12.12
CA ASP A 47 7.16 5.38 12.22
C ASP A 47 6.42 6.33 11.24
N GLU A 48 5.74 5.80 10.23
CA GLU A 48 4.93 6.57 9.27
C GLU A 48 3.43 6.42 9.53
N ALA A 49 3.02 5.42 10.30
CA ALA A 49 1.61 5.10 10.55
C ALA A 49 0.87 6.25 11.26
N TRP A 50 1.57 7.08 12.03
CA TRP A 50 0.97 8.24 12.71
C TRP A 50 0.35 9.24 11.73
N LEU A 51 0.91 9.39 10.52
CA LEU A 51 0.42 10.36 9.53
C LEU A 51 -1.02 10.02 9.13
N TYR A 52 -1.31 8.73 8.96
CA TYR A 52 -2.65 8.24 8.62
C TYR A 52 -3.63 8.30 9.79
N LYS A 53 -3.14 8.41 11.04
CA LYS A 53 -3.96 8.63 12.24
C LYS A 53 -4.25 10.11 12.52
N ASN A 54 -3.60 11.04 11.82
CA ASN A 54 -3.78 12.48 11.97
C ASN A 54 -4.35 13.10 10.67
N PRO A 55 -5.69 13.25 10.56
CA PRO A 55 -6.33 13.75 9.35
C PRO A 55 -5.86 15.16 8.93
N ALA A 56 -5.56 16.02 9.90
CA ALA A 56 -5.10 17.39 9.63
C ALA A 56 -3.70 17.39 8.99
N ALA A 57 -2.78 16.60 9.54
CA ALA A 57 -1.44 16.46 8.98
C ALA A 57 -1.49 15.82 7.58
N LEU A 58 -2.27 14.74 7.41
CA LEU A 58 -2.44 14.07 6.13
C LEU A 58 -3.03 15.02 5.07
N SER A 59 -4.03 15.83 5.43
CA SER A 59 -4.60 16.82 4.52
C SER A 59 -3.58 17.89 4.11
N SER A 60 -2.71 18.31 5.03
CA SER A 60 -1.68 19.30 4.73
C SER A 60 -0.62 18.73 3.78
N VAL A 61 -0.18 17.49 4.01
CA VAL A 61 0.76 16.78 3.11
C VAL A 61 0.15 16.62 1.72
N ARG A 62 -1.10 16.15 1.62
CA ARG A 62 -1.81 15.98 0.34
C ARG A 62 -1.94 17.31 -0.42
N ARG A 63 -2.25 18.39 0.29
CA ARG A 63 -2.30 19.73 -0.31
C ARG A 63 -0.93 20.13 -0.87
N GLY A 64 0.14 19.99 -0.07
CA GLY A 64 1.51 20.32 -0.52
C GLY A 64 1.96 19.51 -1.74
N LEU A 65 1.62 18.22 -1.81
CA LEU A 65 1.93 17.37 -2.96
C LEU A 65 1.17 17.77 -4.24
N ASN A 66 -0.03 18.34 -4.09
CA ASN A 66 -0.86 18.79 -5.22
C ASN A 66 -0.53 20.22 -5.68
N GLU A 67 0.14 21.01 -4.83
CA GLU A 67 0.56 22.36 -5.17
C GLU A 67 1.73 22.31 -6.16
N LYS A 68 1.58 22.97 -7.30
CA LYS A 68 2.72 23.20 -8.20
C LYS A 68 3.72 24.10 -7.50
N PRO A 69 5.03 23.77 -7.50
CA PRO A 69 6.02 24.59 -6.84
C PRO A 69 5.99 25.99 -7.46
N LYS A 70 5.63 27.00 -6.65
CA LYS A 70 5.64 28.42 -7.10
C LYS A 70 7.04 28.92 -7.41
N HIS A 71 8.07 28.25 -6.89
CA HIS A 71 9.48 28.57 -7.08
C HIS A 71 10.26 27.29 -7.30
N LYS A 72 11.40 27.38 -7.98
CA LYS A 72 12.33 26.26 -8.09
C LYS A 72 12.74 25.83 -6.67
N LEU A 73 12.43 24.58 -6.31
CA LEU A 73 12.88 24.03 -5.04
C LEU A 73 14.41 24.03 -5.02
N PRO A 74 15.04 24.40 -3.89
CA PRO A 74 16.48 24.28 -3.76
C PRO A 74 16.90 22.84 -3.96
N ASP A 75 18.08 22.64 -4.57
CA ASP A 75 18.65 21.31 -4.73
C ASP A 75 19.09 20.78 -3.36
N MET A 76 18.34 19.81 -2.85
CA MET A 76 18.62 19.19 -1.55
C MET A 76 19.56 17.98 -1.66
N SER A 77 20.14 17.72 -2.84
CA SER A 77 21.05 16.58 -3.07
C SER A 77 22.27 16.58 -2.14
N GLU A 78 22.68 17.75 -1.64
CA GLU A 78 23.75 17.88 -0.66
C GLU A 78 23.42 17.23 0.70
N TYR A 79 22.14 17.15 1.06
CA TYR A 79 21.64 16.59 2.32
C TYR A 79 21.24 15.11 2.21
N LEU A 80 21.30 14.52 1.02
CA LEU A 80 21.06 13.10 0.78
C LEU A 80 22.33 12.24 0.92
N LYS A 81 23.42 12.81 1.43
CA LYS A 81 24.61 12.03 1.77
C LYS A 81 24.26 11.17 2.98
N ASP A 82 24.12 9.87 2.73
CA ASP A 82 23.92 8.85 3.74
C ASP A 82 24.88 9.06 4.90
N ASN A 83 24.35 9.15 6.12
CA ASN A 83 25.13 8.89 7.32
C ASN A 83 25.29 7.36 7.38
N GLU A 84 26.38 6.88 6.81
CA GLU A 84 26.86 5.50 6.94
C GLU A 84 27.29 5.21 8.39
#